data_AF-A0A091QYM0-F1
#
_entry.id   AF-A0A091QYM0-F1
#
_cell.length_a   1.000
_cell.length_b   1.000
_cell.length_c   1.000
_cell.angle_alpha   90.00
_cell.angle_beta   90.00
_cell.angle_gamma   90.00
#
_symmetry.space_group_name_H-M   'P 1'
#
loop_
_entity.id
_entity.type
_entity.pdbx_description
1 polymer ?
#
loop_
_entity_poly.entity_id
_entity_poly.type
_entity_poly.pdbx_seq_one_letter_code
_entity_poly.pdbx_strand_id
1 'polypeptide(L)' 'KIWDIGGQPRFRSMWERYCRGVNAIVYMVDAADREKIEASRNELHNLLDKPQLQGIPV' A
#
# COMPACT_ATOMS: atom_id res chain seq x y z
N LYS A 1 1.37 -17.25 -1.38
CA LYS A 1 1.85 -16.80 -0.05
C LYS A 1 1.23 -15.44 0.21
N ILE A 2 0.90 -15.12 1.47
CA ILE A 2 0.25 -13.86 1.83
C ILE A 2 1.10 -13.18 2.90
N TRP A 3 1.25 -11.86 2.80
CA TRP A 3 1.93 -11.04 3.79
C TRP A 3 0.94 -10.00 4.31
N ASP A 4 0.76 -9.94 5.62
CA ASP A 4 0.02 -8.88 6.29
C ASP A 4 1.01 -7.85 6.83
N ILE A 5 0.76 -6.57 6.52
CA ILE A 5 1.72 -5.48 6.77
C ILE A 5 0.98 -4.32 7.44
N GLY A 6 1.53 -3.85 8.57
CA GLY A 6 0.92 -2.77 9.33
C GLY A 6 0.87 -1.44 8.57
N GLY A 7 -0.25 -0.72 8.75
CA GLY A 7 -0.50 0.59 8.13
C GLY A 7 0.10 1.81 8.85
N GLN A 8 0.69 1.59 10.03
CA GLN A 8 1.25 2.66 10.86
C GLN A 8 2.47 3.30 10.15
N PRO A 9 2.70 4.62 10.27
CA PRO A 9 3.78 5.33 9.58
C PRO A 9 5.15 4.66 9.68
N ARG A 10 5.51 4.14 10.87
CA ARG A 10 6.78 3.44 11.11
C ARG A 10 6.99 2.17 10.28
N PHE A 11 5.93 1.56 9.74
CA PHE A 11 5.99 0.33 8.97
C PHE A 11 5.90 0.56 7.45
N ARG A 12 5.49 1.76 7.00
CA ARG A 12 5.26 2.05 5.57
C ARG A 12 6.51 1.93 4.71
N SER A 13 7.68 2.21 5.28
CA SER A 13 8.97 2.04 4.60
C SER A 13 9.25 0.59 4.15
N MET A 14 8.59 -0.40 4.75
CA MET A 14 8.75 -1.80 4.38
C MET A 14 7.80 -2.26 3.27
N TRP A 15 6.74 -1.51 2.96
CA TRP A 15 5.72 -1.92 1.98
C TRP A 15 6.34 -2.30 0.62
N GLU A 16 7.26 -1.48 0.11
CA GLU A 16 7.95 -1.74 -1.16
C GLU A 16 8.64 -3.12 -1.18
N ARG A 17 9.28 -3.50 -0.07
CA ARG A 17 10.01 -4.77 0.04
C ARG A 17 9.07 -5.98 -0.06
N TYR A 18 7.88 -5.89 0.54
CA TYR A 18 6.92 -6.99 0.59
C TYR A 18 5.99 -7.04 -0.63
N CYS A 19 5.74 -5.90 -1.28
CA CYS A 19 4.93 -5.81 -2.49
C CYS A 19 5.72 -6.18 -3.76
N ARG A 20 7.06 -6.18 -3.73
CA ARG A 20 7.86 -6.53 -4.92
C ARG A 20 7.64 -7.97 -5.35
N GLY A 21 7.23 -8.17 -6.60
CA GLY A 21 7.08 -9.49 -7.22
C GLY A 21 5.87 -10.30 -6.75
N VAL A 22 4.90 -9.66 -6.09
CA VAL A 22 3.62 -10.30 -5.75
C VAL A 22 2.70 -10.36 -6.96
N ASN A 23 1.71 -11.26 -6.92
CA ASN A 23 0.71 -11.36 -7.98
C ASN A 23 -0.36 -10.26 -7.90
N ALA A 24 -0.63 -9.75 -6.71
CA ALA A 24 -1.58 -8.67 -6.45
C ALA A 24 -1.28 -8.02 -5.08
N ILE A 25 -1.67 -6.77 -4.92
CA ILE A 25 -1.65 -6.03 -3.67
C ILE A 25 -3.11 -5.81 -3.24
N VAL A 26 -3.45 -6.06 -1.98
CA VAL A 26 -4.78 -5.72 -1.45
C VAL A 26 -4.59 -4.54 -0.50
N TYR A 27 -5.12 -3.38 -0.88
CA TYR A 27 -5.02 -2.16 -0.08
C TYR A 27 -6.34 -1.86 0.61
N MET A 28 -6.33 -1.80 1.95
CA MET A 28 -7.54 -1.57 2.75
C MET A 28 -7.63 -0.12 3.22
N VAL A 29 -8.81 0.47 3.06
CA VAL A 29 -9.14 1.82 3.52
C VAL A 29 -10.34 1.75 4.46
N ASP A 30 -10.25 2.42 5.60
CA ASP A 30 -11.41 2.62 6.46
C ASP A 30 -12.31 3.72 5.87
N ALA A 31 -13.44 3.31 5.28
CA ALA A 31 -14.39 4.22 4.66
C ALA A 31 -15.17 5.07 5.68
N ALA A 32 -15.17 4.71 6.96
CA ALA A 32 -15.83 5.47 8.02
C ALA A 32 -14.96 6.65 8.49
N ASP A 33 -13.63 6.54 8.40
CA ASP A 33 -12.68 7.58 8.81
C ASP A 33 -12.33 8.53 7.65
N ARG A 34 -13.25 9.47 7.37
CA ARG A 34 -13.13 10.40 6.24
C ARG A 34 -11.91 11.32 6.31
N GLU A 35 -11.44 11.64 7.50
CA GLU A 35 -10.25 12.50 7.70
C GLU A 35 -8.98 11.83 7.18
N LYS A 36 -8.93 10.49 7.19
CA LYS A 36 -7.77 9.72 6.72
C LYS A 36 -7.81 9.34 5.25
N ILE A 37 -8.92 9.57 4.54
CA ILE A 37 -9.05 9.21 3.12
C ILE A 37 -7.96 9.88 2.28
N GLU A 38 -7.72 11.18 2.46
CA GLU A 38 -6.73 11.90 1.66
C GLU A 38 -5.30 11.41 1.97
N ALA A 39 -4.99 11.15 3.24
CA ALA A 39 -3.70 10.57 3.63
C ALA A 39 -3.52 9.17 3.02
N SER A 40 -4.56 8.33 3.06
CA SER A 40 -4.53 6.98 2.49
C SER A 40 -4.35 7.01 0.98
N ARG A 41 -5.05 7.91 0.28
CA ARG A 41 -4.87 8.15 -1.16
C ARG A 41 -3.41 8.48 -1.49
N ASN A 42 -2.82 9.45 -0.78
CA ASN A 42 -1.43 9.86 -1.03
C ASN A 42 -0.43 8.72 -0.78
N GLU A 43 -0.62 7.95 0.29
CA GLU A 43 0.23 6.80 0.60
C GLU A 43 0.12 5.68 -0.45
N LEU A 44 -1.09 5.41 -0.95
CA LEU A 44 -1.30 4.44 -2.03
C LEU A 44 -0.60 4.89 -3.31
N HIS A 45 -0.79 6.15 -3.74
CA HIS A 45 -0.13 6.65 -4.95
C HIS A 45 1.40 6.64 -4.82
N ASN A 46 1.94 7.06 -3.67
CA ASN A 46 3.39 6.99 -3.41
C ASN A 46 3.95 5.56 -3.49
N LEU A 47 3.15 4.55 -3.11
CA LEU A 47 3.51 3.14 -3.25
C LEU A 47 3.46 2.71 -4.71
N LEU A 48 2.41 3.07 -5.46
CA LEU A 48 2.24 2.64 -6.85
C LEU A 48 3.19 3.35 -7.83
N ASP A 49 3.70 4.52 -7.47
CA ASP A 49 4.74 5.21 -8.22
C ASP A 49 6.10 4.50 -8.18
N LYS A 50 6.26 3.46 -7.35
CA LYS A 50 7.50 2.67 -7.30
C LYS A 50 7.64 1.85 -8.60
N PRO A 51 8.74 2.02 -9.37
CA PRO A 51 8.92 1.32 -10.65
C PRO A 51 8.81 -0.20 -10.57
N GLN A 52 9.20 -0.78 -9.44
CA GLN A 52 9.18 -2.23 -9.21
C GLN A 52 7.77 -2.80 -8.97
N LEU A 53 6.79 -1.93 -8.71
CA LEU A 53 5.39 -2.32 -8.49
C LEU A 53 4.52 -2.06 -9.72
N GLN A 54 5.10 -1.52 -10.80
CA GLN A 54 4.39 -1.33 -12.05
C GLN A 54 3.86 -2.66 -12.61
N GLY A 55 2.60 -2.63 -13.07
CA GLY A 55 1.93 -3.81 -13.62
C GLY A 55 1.39 -4.79 -12.58
N ILE A 56 1.61 -4.56 -11.29
CA ILE A 56 0.98 -5.36 -10.24
C ILE A 56 -0.43 -4.81 -9.98
N PRO A 57 -1.49 -5.64 -10.07
CA PRO A 57 -2.86 -5.20 -9.79
C PRO A 57 -3.06 -4.86 -8.30
N VAL A 58 -3.88 -3.83 -8.05
CA VAL A 58 -4.38 -3.36 -6.75
C VAL A 58 -5.89 -3.44 -6.72
#